data_AF-A0A9D0XPK4-F1
#
_entry.id   AF-A0A9D0XPK4-F1
#
_cell.length_a   1.000
_cell.length_b   1.000
_cell.length_c   1.000
_cell.angle_alpha   90.00
_cell.angle_beta   90.00
_cell.angle_gamma   90.00
#
_symmetry.space_group_name_H-M   'P 1'
#
loop_
_entity.id
_entity.type
_entity.pdbx_description
1 polymer ?
#
loop_
_entity_poly.entity_id
_entity_poly.type
_entity_poly.pdbx_seq_one_letter_code
_entity_poly.pdbx_strand_id
1 'polypeptide(L)'
;MNRITTKVFAKRSLTILGAALFLLLTVFALSGSQGEAWSFPLQQEQTATADANWLEPRGLNIVNLVGFVPDTYLQGAIIYYSTGSGIVRYVSGTRVGDTVTITATVYPRYVPSWDFSKFGCLGQIAHYDELGSVAPQSTLRLYDGDRNITDQITGYDYYPAGQNLPIRNSNYWERYSKISISSPSVSNGALQLPANMGCTIRIPGNYRQLTAVYTLRARPAVSVSVVGAETFVFHSYIGVGSAGQLEPLVNQMRARYGDRHDKFSLNVPSEADYFFLNFPPQPVDPYTNNNVDRPTGGTYRIESEGGLSVDHIVAMGLPLYGHWKDSGYVPGAAFLPYYRSPNRLAAPEYFVPEGVDYDPCMTEGNCPNSLLEEIYNTTMTMQIVYLKVQRVSCTLERIPVKMVGPAWQSSASSLSAPKADPFPTGWSESVQRPSIQGGQASSYTFFCYLPLIARDFCLQPPPDDPSGCPCGWFTEDGQMMDFIPAAP
;
A
#
# COMPACT_ATOMS: atom_id res chain seq x y z
N MET A 1 -67.82 -3.85 39.74
CA MET A 1 -68.77 -3.25 38.80
C MET A 1 -68.32 -3.60 37.38
N ASN A 2 -69.15 -4.36 36.67
CA ASN A 2 -69.30 -4.56 35.21
C ASN A 2 -68.04 -4.75 34.33
N ARG A 3 -67.95 -5.63 33.33
CA ARG A 3 -68.67 -6.80 32.75
C ARG A 3 -67.69 -7.22 31.60
N ILE A 4 -67.26 -8.49 31.47
CA ILE A 4 -67.79 -9.50 30.50
C ILE A 4 -67.79 -8.97 29.04
N THR A 5 -67.09 -9.54 28.02
CA THR A 5 -67.28 -10.83 27.28
C THR A 5 -66.19 -10.92 26.17
N THR A 6 -65.30 -11.91 26.09
CA THR A 6 -65.30 -13.19 25.31
C THR A 6 -65.43 -13.18 23.76
N LYS A 7 -64.42 -13.82 23.11
CA LYS A 7 -64.49 -14.94 22.11
C LYS A 7 -64.81 -14.55 20.63
N VAL A 8 -64.46 -15.23 19.53
CA VAL A 8 -63.77 -16.51 19.14
C VAL A 8 -63.77 -16.59 17.59
N PHE A 9 -62.74 -17.24 16.99
CA PHE A 9 -62.67 -17.96 15.69
C PHE A 9 -63.24 -17.38 14.36
N ALA A 10 -62.49 -17.50 13.25
CA ALA A 10 -62.59 -18.62 12.29
C ALA A 10 -61.92 -18.36 10.91
N LYS A 11 -61.40 -19.46 10.33
CA LYS A 11 -60.84 -19.67 8.97
C LYS A 11 -61.82 -19.46 7.80
N ARG A 12 -61.27 -19.21 6.61
CA ARG A 12 -61.50 -19.84 5.25
C ARG A 12 -61.07 -18.84 4.16
N SER A 13 -60.12 -19.10 3.26
CA SER A 13 -60.07 -20.04 2.10
C SER A 13 -61.14 -19.81 1.03
N LEU A 14 -60.76 -19.26 -0.15
CA LEU A 14 -61.06 -19.70 -1.55
C LEU A 14 -60.69 -18.54 -2.54
N THR A 15 -59.71 -18.67 -3.45
CA THR A 15 -59.72 -19.27 -4.82
C THR A 15 -60.33 -18.35 -5.90
N ILE A 16 -59.63 -18.21 -7.06
CA ILE A 16 -60.11 -18.40 -8.46
C ILE A 16 -59.52 -17.41 -9.51
N LEU A 17 -58.84 -18.02 -10.52
CA LEU A 17 -58.71 -17.75 -11.98
C LEU A 17 -58.29 -16.35 -12.51
N GLY A 18 -57.59 -16.20 -13.65
CA GLY A 18 -57.33 -17.07 -14.82
C GLY A 18 -56.08 -16.60 -15.61
N ALA A 19 -55.41 -17.46 -16.40
CA ALA A 19 -55.68 -17.78 -17.82
C ALA A 19 -55.49 -16.57 -18.77
N ALA A 20 -54.81 -16.58 -19.92
CA ALA A 20 -54.14 -17.61 -20.69
C ALA A 20 -53.23 -16.95 -21.78
N LEU A 21 -52.19 -17.69 -22.19
CA LEU A 21 -51.74 -17.98 -23.57
C LEU A 21 -51.91 -16.93 -24.70
N PHE A 22 -50.81 -16.53 -25.35
CA PHE A 22 -50.73 -16.49 -26.83
C PHE A 22 -49.29 -16.66 -27.33
N LEU A 23 -49.17 -17.56 -28.31
CA LEU A 23 -47.98 -18.00 -29.03
C LEU A 23 -47.92 -17.24 -30.36
N LEU A 24 -46.74 -16.79 -30.81
CA LEU A 24 -46.50 -16.60 -32.25
C LEU A 24 -45.01 -16.67 -32.61
N LEU A 25 -44.72 -17.62 -33.50
CA LEU A 25 -43.47 -17.77 -34.25
C LEU A 25 -43.34 -16.65 -35.29
N THR A 26 -42.12 -16.18 -35.51
CA THR A 26 -41.65 -15.73 -36.82
C THR A 26 -40.18 -16.10 -37.02
N VAL A 27 -39.94 -16.88 -38.07
CA VAL A 27 -38.64 -17.14 -38.71
C VAL A 27 -38.45 -16.09 -39.80
N PHE A 28 -37.27 -15.48 -39.93
CA PHE A 28 -36.61 -15.25 -41.25
C PHE A 28 -35.20 -14.65 -41.13
N ALA A 29 -34.33 -15.24 -41.96
CA ALA A 29 -33.25 -14.63 -42.76
C ALA A 29 -31.94 -14.14 -42.11
N LEU A 30 -30.89 -14.85 -42.54
CA LEU A 30 -29.50 -14.41 -42.70
C LEU A 30 -29.36 -13.04 -43.38
N SER A 31 -28.51 -12.19 -42.82
CA SER A 31 -27.65 -11.28 -43.58
C SER A 31 -26.37 -11.04 -42.78
N GLY A 32 -25.23 -11.21 -43.45
CA GLY A 32 -23.92 -11.04 -42.85
C GLY A 32 -23.63 -9.59 -42.49
N SER A 33 -22.92 -9.40 -41.39
CA SER A 33 -22.22 -8.15 -41.12
C SER A 33 -20.72 -8.43 -41.06
N GLN A 34 -20.01 -7.59 -41.80
CA GLN A 34 -18.58 -7.60 -42.01
C GLN A 34 -17.85 -7.32 -40.69
N GLY A 35 -16.66 -7.92 -40.56
CA GLY A 35 -15.73 -7.58 -39.50
C GLY A 35 -15.26 -6.14 -39.66
N GLU A 36 -15.77 -5.26 -38.81
CA GLU A 36 -15.17 -3.95 -38.58
C GLU A 36 -14.08 -4.09 -37.51
N ALA A 37 -12.83 -3.94 -37.96
CA ALA A 37 -11.70 -3.71 -37.10
C ALA A 37 -11.86 -2.32 -36.46
N TRP A 38 -12.23 -2.28 -35.18
CA TRP A 38 -12.22 -1.05 -34.41
C TRP A 38 -10.79 -0.73 -33.97
N SER A 39 -10.17 0.22 -34.66
CA SER A 39 -9.05 0.99 -34.16
C SER A 39 -9.55 1.97 -33.10
N PHE A 40 -9.03 1.87 -31.87
CA PHE A 40 -9.34 2.83 -30.81
C PHE A 40 -8.29 3.94 -30.75
N PRO A 41 -8.71 5.21 -30.58
CA PRO A 41 -7.79 6.28 -30.24
C PRO A 41 -7.27 6.07 -28.81
N LEU A 42 -5.95 6.21 -28.64
CA LEU A 42 -5.34 6.47 -27.33
C LEU A 42 -5.94 7.79 -26.81
N GLN A 43 -6.86 7.70 -25.87
CA GLN A 43 -7.38 8.86 -25.18
C GLN A 43 -6.28 9.31 -24.21
N GLN A 44 -5.63 10.44 -24.51
CA GLN A 44 -4.76 11.14 -23.58
C GLN A 44 -5.59 11.45 -22.33
N GLU A 45 -5.25 10.79 -21.22
CA GLU A 45 -5.55 11.31 -19.89
C GLU A 45 -5.02 12.74 -19.86
N GLN A 46 -5.92 13.71 -19.74
CA GLN A 46 -5.53 15.09 -19.52
C GLN A 46 -5.19 15.22 -18.03
N THR A 47 -4.05 14.66 -17.63
CA THR A 47 -3.36 14.98 -16.39
C THR A 47 -2.99 16.46 -16.48
N ALA A 48 -3.62 17.29 -15.64
CA ALA A 48 -3.10 18.62 -15.40
C ALA A 48 -1.72 18.45 -14.75
N THR A 49 -0.67 18.41 -15.56
CA THR A 49 0.72 18.47 -15.12
C THR A 49 0.92 19.86 -14.52
N ALA A 50 0.65 19.99 -13.23
CA ALA A 50 1.33 21.02 -12.46
C ALA A 50 2.81 20.62 -12.50
N ASP A 51 3.58 21.31 -13.35
CA ASP A 51 5.02 21.15 -13.51
C ASP A 51 5.69 21.50 -12.16
N ALA A 52 5.81 20.49 -11.30
CA ALA A 52 6.26 20.65 -9.94
C ALA A 52 7.78 20.75 -9.95
N ASN A 53 8.32 21.92 -9.63
CA ASN A 53 9.76 22.15 -9.59
C ASN A 53 10.51 21.40 -8.47
N TRP A 54 9.80 20.68 -7.60
CA TRP A 54 10.32 19.69 -6.66
C TRP A 54 9.21 18.72 -6.25
N LEU A 55 9.58 17.57 -5.69
CA LEU A 55 8.64 16.62 -5.07
C LEU A 55 9.16 16.11 -3.73
N GLU A 56 8.28 15.56 -2.90
CA GLU A 56 8.74 14.75 -1.77
C GLU A 56 9.32 13.41 -2.26
N PRO A 57 10.36 12.89 -1.57
CA PRO A 57 10.89 11.57 -1.88
C PRO A 57 9.83 10.49 -1.65
N ARG A 58 9.89 9.42 -2.44
CA ARG A 58 8.95 8.29 -2.35
C ARG A 58 9.70 6.97 -2.44
N GLY A 59 9.27 5.97 -1.68
CA GLY A 59 9.88 4.65 -1.74
C GLY A 59 9.42 3.89 -2.98
N LEU A 60 10.26 2.96 -3.46
CA LEU A 60 9.86 1.98 -4.45
C LEU A 60 8.74 1.13 -3.85
N ASN A 61 7.56 1.24 -4.45
CA ASN A 61 6.41 0.45 -4.07
C ASN A 61 6.63 -1.04 -4.36
N ILE A 62 5.95 -1.92 -3.63
CA ILE A 62 6.01 -3.38 -3.81
C ILE A 62 5.80 -3.81 -5.28
N VAL A 63 4.95 -3.08 -6.02
CA VAL A 63 4.70 -3.29 -7.46
C VAL A 63 5.97 -3.25 -8.30
N ASN A 64 6.92 -2.39 -7.93
CA ASN A 64 8.18 -2.19 -8.64
C ASN A 64 9.21 -3.28 -8.31
N LEU A 65 8.97 -4.07 -7.26
CA LEU A 65 9.85 -5.15 -6.82
C LEU A 65 9.39 -6.53 -7.30
N VAL A 66 8.06 -6.74 -7.42
CA VAL A 66 7.49 -8.02 -7.85
C VAL A 66 8.00 -8.42 -9.24
N GLY A 67 8.53 -9.65 -9.32
CA GLY A 67 9.14 -10.21 -10.53
C GLY A 67 10.63 -9.90 -10.70
N PHE A 68 11.19 -9.01 -9.89
CA PHE A 68 12.62 -8.67 -9.87
C PHE A 68 13.30 -9.14 -8.58
N VAL A 69 12.63 -8.94 -7.44
CA VAL A 69 13.05 -9.43 -6.13
C VAL A 69 12.35 -10.76 -5.85
N PRO A 70 13.08 -11.81 -5.42
CA PRO A 70 12.47 -13.09 -5.04
C PRO A 70 11.37 -12.94 -3.97
N ASP A 71 10.23 -13.63 -4.15
CA ASP A 71 9.09 -13.58 -3.22
C ASP A 71 9.47 -13.94 -1.78
N THR A 72 10.50 -14.78 -1.57
CA THR A 72 11.01 -15.15 -0.23
C THR A 72 11.47 -13.94 0.58
N TYR A 73 11.88 -12.85 -0.07
CA TYR A 73 12.27 -11.60 0.57
C TYR A 73 11.10 -10.64 0.78
N LEU A 74 10.06 -10.74 -0.05
CA LEU A 74 8.90 -9.86 -0.03
C LEU A 74 7.78 -10.39 0.88
N GLN A 75 7.72 -11.71 1.11
CA GLN A 75 6.66 -12.37 1.87
C GLN A 75 6.53 -11.78 3.29
N GLY A 76 5.30 -11.45 3.68
CA GLY A 76 4.99 -10.90 5.00
C GLY A 76 5.20 -9.39 5.14
N ALA A 77 5.79 -8.74 4.14
CA ALA A 77 6.07 -7.30 4.14
C ALA A 77 4.79 -6.48 4.30
N ILE A 78 4.81 -5.50 5.21
CA ILE A 78 3.71 -4.56 5.41
C ILE A 78 3.74 -3.52 4.28
N ILE A 79 2.84 -3.63 3.32
CA ILE A 79 2.76 -2.73 2.15
C ILE A 79 2.07 -1.41 2.52
N TYR A 80 1.09 -1.51 3.42
CA TYR A 80 0.30 -0.39 3.90
C TYR A 80 0.12 -0.49 5.40
N TYR A 81 0.20 0.66 6.05
CA TYR A 81 -0.18 0.84 7.43
C TYR A 81 -0.75 2.25 7.63
N SER A 82 -1.88 2.32 8.34
CA SER A 82 -2.40 3.59 8.84
C SER A 82 -3.23 3.34 10.09
N THR A 83 -3.00 4.14 11.12
CA THR A 83 -3.81 4.15 12.34
C THR A 83 -5.29 4.33 11.99
N GLY A 84 -6.16 3.44 12.46
CA GLY A 84 -7.59 3.47 12.14
C GLY A 84 -7.99 2.76 10.84
N SER A 85 -7.03 2.31 10.03
CA SER A 85 -7.27 1.54 8.80
C SER A 85 -6.60 0.17 8.82
N GLY A 86 -5.62 -0.07 9.69
CA GLY A 86 -4.99 -1.39 9.83
C GLY A 86 -3.87 -1.58 8.81
N ILE A 87 -3.59 -2.84 8.45
CA ILE A 87 -2.44 -3.19 7.61
C ILE A 87 -2.79 -4.07 6.41
N VAL A 88 -1.98 -3.93 5.35
CA VAL A 88 -1.97 -4.84 4.18
C VAL A 88 -0.60 -5.47 4.09
N ARG A 89 -0.54 -6.80 4.04
CA ARG A 89 0.72 -7.58 4.02
C ARG A 89 0.85 -8.37 2.73
N TYR A 90 2.02 -8.30 2.11
CA TYR A 90 2.32 -9.06 0.91
C TYR A 90 2.33 -10.57 1.19
N VAL A 91 1.68 -11.36 0.32
CA VAL A 91 1.71 -12.83 0.37
C VAL A 91 2.54 -13.38 -0.78
N SER A 92 2.22 -12.98 -2.00
CA SER A 92 2.89 -13.44 -3.21
C SER A 92 2.63 -12.50 -4.39
N GLY A 93 3.42 -12.63 -5.45
CA GLY A 93 3.21 -11.82 -6.64
C GLY A 93 3.84 -12.41 -7.88
N THR A 94 3.27 -12.06 -9.03
CA THR A 94 3.78 -12.50 -10.32
C THR A 94 3.78 -11.34 -11.29
N ARG A 95 4.83 -11.24 -12.09
CA ARG A 95 4.94 -10.31 -13.20
C ARG A 95 5.01 -11.10 -14.51
N VAL A 96 4.10 -10.80 -15.44
CA VAL A 96 4.08 -11.36 -16.79
C VAL A 96 3.98 -10.19 -17.78
N GLY A 97 5.12 -9.83 -18.37
CA GLY A 97 5.25 -8.58 -19.13
C GLY A 97 4.93 -7.36 -18.25
N ASP A 98 3.99 -6.54 -18.68
CA ASP A 98 3.53 -5.36 -17.94
C ASP A 98 2.47 -5.68 -16.87
N THR A 99 1.94 -6.90 -16.84
CA THR A 99 0.90 -7.27 -15.89
C THR A 99 1.54 -7.77 -14.60
N VAL A 100 1.16 -7.13 -13.49
CA VAL A 100 1.54 -7.54 -12.14
C VAL A 100 0.27 -7.98 -11.41
N THR A 101 0.34 -9.14 -10.77
CA THR A 101 -0.68 -9.64 -9.86
C THR A 101 -0.06 -9.78 -8.48
N ILE A 102 -0.68 -9.21 -7.46
CA ILE A 102 -0.24 -9.27 -6.06
C ILE A 102 -1.37 -9.85 -5.23
N THR A 103 -1.05 -10.88 -4.45
CA THR A 103 -1.92 -11.38 -3.39
C THR A 103 -1.43 -10.83 -2.05
N ALA A 104 -2.34 -10.33 -1.24
CA ALA A 104 -2.06 -9.74 0.05
C ALA A 104 -3.07 -10.21 1.11
N THR A 105 -2.64 -10.27 2.36
CA THR A 105 -3.51 -10.42 3.53
C THR A 105 -3.83 -9.03 4.08
N VAL A 106 -5.09 -8.79 4.38
CA VAL A 106 -5.59 -7.53 4.91
C VAL A 106 -6.07 -7.75 6.34
N TYR A 107 -5.59 -6.94 7.28
CA TYR A 107 -6.06 -6.90 8.66
C TYR A 107 -6.77 -5.56 8.89
N PRO A 108 -8.08 -5.47 8.60
CA PRO A 108 -8.80 -4.20 8.63
C PRO A 108 -9.06 -3.74 10.07
N ARG A 109 -9.58 -2.51 10.21
CA ARG A 109 -10.07 -1.97 11.49
C ARG A 109 -11.56 -1.79 11.49
N TYR A 110 -12.22 -2.40 12.47
CA TYR A 110 -13.65 -2.27 12.67
C TYR A 110 -13.98 -0.97 13.39
N VAL A 111 -14.99 -0.26 12.89
CA VAL A 111 -15.52 0.98 13.47
C VAL A 111 -16.95 0.71 13.94
N PRO A 112 -17.18 0.35 15.23
CA PRO A 112 -18.48 -0.10 15.70
C PRO A 112 -19.60 0.93 15.53
N SER A 113 -19.28 2.22 15.68
CA SER A 113 -20.27 3.30 15.54
C SER A 113 -20.91 3.37 14.15
N TRP A 114 -20.24 2.82 13.13
CA TRP A 114 -20.67 2.84 11.74
C TRP A 114 -20.85 1.46 11.12
N ASP A 115 -20.60 0.40 11.92
CA ASP A 115 -20.68 -1.00 11.52
C ASP A 115 -19.95 -1.34 10.20
N PHE A 116 -18.71 -0.88 10.07
CA PHE A 116 -17.87 -1.24 8.93
C PHE A 116 -16.40 -1.40 9.29
N SER A 117 -15.68 -2.11 8.42
CA SER A 117 -14.24 -2.31 8.46
C SER A 117 -13.53 -1.40 7.46
N LYS A 118 -12.38 -0.85 7.85
CA LYS A 118 -11.49 -0.02 7.00
C LYS A 118 -10.19 -0.76 6.71
N PHE A 119 -9.63 -0.57 5.51
CA PHE A 119 -8.29 -1.03 5.15
C PHE A 119 -7.66 -0.22 4.02
N GLY A 120 -6.35 -0.36 3.83
CA GLY A 120 -5.62 0.36 2.78
C GLY A 120 -5.58 -0.31 1.42
N CYS A 121 -4.81 0.27 0.50
CA CYS A 121 -4.43 -0.33 -0.77
C CYS A 121 -2.90 -0.40 -0.90
N LEU A 122 -2.40 -0.58 -2.12
CA LEU A 122 -0.97 -0.79 -2.36
C LEU A 122 -0.11 0.48 -2.17
N GLY A 123 -0.66 1.68 -2.35
CA GLY A 123 0.07 2.93 -2.09
C GLY A 123 0.09 3.28 -0.60
N GLN A 124 1.15 3.93 -0.12
CA GLN A 124 1.25 4.41 1.27
C GLN A 124 1.42 5.93 1.29
N ILE A 125 0.46 6.62 1.88
CA ILE A 125 0.51 8.08 1.94
C ILE A 125 1.47 8.48 3.06
N ALA A 126 2.20 9.58 2.87
CA ALA A 126 2.97 10.20 3.93
C ALA A 126 2.03 10.96 4.88
N HIS A 127 1.78 10.41 6.08
CA HIS A 127 1.22 11.16 7.19
C HIS A 127 2.35 11.83 7.97
N TYR A 128 2.11 12.97 8.63
CA TYR A 128 3.14 13.67 9.42
C TYR A 128 4.50 13.79 8.68
N ASP A 129 5.61 13.46 9.32
CA ASP A 129 6.92 13.32 8.69
C ASP A 129 7.24 11.88 8.32
N GLU A 130 6.31 11.17 7.69
CA GLU A 130 6.54 9.84 7.09
C GLU A 130 6.98 9.94 5.63
N LEU A 131 7.66 8.90 5.14
CA LEU A 131 7.94 8.72 3.71
C LEU A 131 6.90 7.78 3.08
N GLY A 132 6.31 8.21 1.95
CA GLY A 132 5.25 7.47 1.27
C GLY A 132 5.70 6.68 0.03
N SER A 133 4.78 5.95 -0.59
CA SER A 133 4.97 5.26 -1.88
C SER A 133 3.73 5.39 -2.76
N VAL A 134 3.92 5.29 -4.08
CA VAL A 134 2.84 5.39 -5.07
C VAL A 134 2.59 4.05 -5.72
N ALA A 135 1.32 3.68 -5.83
CA ALA A 135 0.89 2.54 -6.61
C ALA A 135 0.22 3.00 -7.92
N PRO A 136 0.52 2.35 -9.06
CA PRO A 136 -0.22 2.54 -10.29
C PRO A 136 -1.71 2.20 -10.14
N GLN A 137 -2.50 2.58 -11.15
CA GLN A 137 -3.89 2.15 -11.25
C GLN A 137 -3.97 0.62 -11.20
N SER A 138 -4.93 0.11 -10.43
CA SER A 138 -5.12 -1.32 -10.22
C SER A 138 -6.59 -1.70 -10.15
N THR A 139 -6.83 -3.00 -10.26
CA THR A 139 -8.09 -3.63 -9.89
C THR A 139 -7.90 -4.42 -8.60
N LEU A 140 -8.89 -4.41 -7.72
CA LEU A 140 -8.88 -5.16 -6.47
C LEU A 140 -10.03 -6.17 -6.45
N ARG A 141 -9.71 -7.44 -6.18
CA ARG A 141 -10.68 -8.44 -5.73
C ARG A 141 -10.44 -8.75 -4.26
N LEU A 142 -11.49 -8.71 -3.45
CA LEU A 142 -11.45 -8.93 -2.02
C LEU A 142 -12.22 -10.20 -1.66
N TYR A 143 -11.63 -11.03 -0.81
CA TYR A 143 -12.17 -12.32 -0.42
C TYR A 143 -12.21 -12.49 1.09
N ASP A 144 -13.30 -13.08 1.58
CA ASP A 144 -13.44 -13.64 2.93
C ASP A 144 -13.50 -15.17 2.81
N GLY A 145 -12.41 -15.83 3.19
CA GLY A 145 -12.15 -17.21 2.76
C GLY A 145 -12.15 -17.31 1.23
N ASP A 146 -13.00 -18.19 0.69
CA ASP A 146 -13.15 -18.39 -0.75
C ASP A 146 -14.23 -17.48 -1.39
N ARG A 147 -14.97 -16.72 -0.58
CA ARG A 147 -16.07 -15.88 -1.05
C ARG A 147 -15.53 -14.52 -1.52
N ASN A 148 -15.72 -14.19 -2.80
CA ASN A 148 -15.52 -12.83 -3.30
C ASN A 148 -16.59 -11.89 -2.69
N ILE A 149 -16.15 -10.86 -1.99
CA ILE A 149 -16.99 -9.85 -1.31
C ILE A 149 -16.72 -8.43 -1.83
N THR A 150 -16.07 -8.29 -3.00
CA THR A 150 -15.67 -7.00 -3.57
C THR A 150 -16.86 -6.07 -3.82
N ASP A 151 -18.00 -6.63 -4.18
CA ASP A 151 -19.26 -5.89 -4.42
C ASP A 151 -19.87 -5.29 -3.15
N GLN A 152 -19.40 -5.68 -1.96
CA GLN A 152 -19.84 -5.12 -0.68
C GLN A 152 -19.10 -3.84 -0.30
N ILE A 153 -18.05 -3.46 -1.04
CA ILE A 153 -17.32 -2.22 -0.77
C ILE A 153 -18.26 -1.03 -1.01
N THR A 154 -18.50 -0.23 0.02
CA THR A 154 -19.46 0.88 -0.01
C THR A 154 -18.82 2.22 -0.34
N GLY A 155 -17.49 2.30 -0.30
CA GLY A 155 -16.77 3.51 -0.67
C GLY A 155 -15.32 3.46 -0.26
N TYR A 156 -14.57 4.45 -0.71
CA TYR A 156 -13.17 4.62 -0.33
C TYR A 156 -12.76 6.09 -0.43
N ASP A 157 -11.75 6.46 0.33
CA ASP A 157 -11.02 7.71 0.09
C ASP A 157 -9.66 7.36 -0.49
N TYR A 158 -9.11 8.18 -1.37
CA TYR A 158 -7.74 8.01 -1.87
C TYR A 158 -7.02 9.34 -2.06
N TYR A 159 -5.70 9.26 -2.03
CA TYR A 159 -4.80 10.37 -2.33
C TYR A 159 -4.29 10.18 -3.76
N PRO A 160 -4.64 11.07 -4.70
CA PRO A 160 -4.27 10.89 -6.10
C PRO A 160 -2.77 10.75 -6.28
N ALA A 161 -2.36 9.83 -7.16
CA ALA A 161 -0.99 9.80 -7.68
C ALA A 161 -0.71 11.04 -8.53
N GLY A 162 0.53 11.15 -9.00
CA GLY A 162 1.04 12.26 -9.78
C GLY A 162 2.10 13.07 -9.03
N GLN A 163 2.55 14.14 -9.68
CA GLN A 163 3.54 15.09 -9.19
C GLN A 163 2.91 16.12 -8.23
N ASN A 164 2.12 15.63 -7.27
CA ASN A 164 1.42 16.46 -6.31
C ASN A 164 2.36 16.94 -5.20
N LEU A 165 2.30 18.23 -4.89
CA LEU A 165 2.90 18.80 -3.69
C LEU A 165 2.01 18.57 -2.47
N PRO A 166 2.59 18.49 -1.25
CA PRO A 166 1.82 18.61 -0.03
C PRO A 166 0.99 19.90 -0.03
N ILE A 167 -0.16 19.88 0.64
CA ILE A 167 -0.99 21.06 0.96
C ILE A 167 -0.84 21.48 2.42
N ARG A 168 -0.18 20.67 3.25
CA ARG A 168 0.14 20.97 4.66
C ARG A 168 1.56 20.50 5.01
N ASN A 169 2.10 21.06 6.08
CA ASN A 169 3.41 20.69 6.61
C ASN A 169 3.42 19.35 7.35
N SER A 170 4.60 18.95 7.82
CA SER A 170 4.85 17.65 8.47
C SER A 170 4.17 17.45 9.84
N ASN A 171 3.52 18.46 10.42
CA ASN A 171 2.79 18.30 11.69
C ASN A 171 1.35 17.80 11.49
N TYR A 172 0.90 17.65 10.25
CA TYR A 172 -0.47 17.25 9.94
C TYR A 172 -0.54 15.80 9.49
N TRP A 173 -1.58 15.09 9.96
CA TRP A 173 -1.90 13.76 9.47
C TRP A 173 -2.23 13.75 7.97
N GLU A 174 -3.08 14.67 7.52
CA GLU A 174 -3.46 14.77 6.11
C GLU A 174 -2.64 15.87 5.42
N ARG A 175 -1.56 15.46 4.76
CA ARG A 175 -0.64 16.38 4.08
C ARG A 175 -0.96 16.62 2.62
N TYR A 176 -1.78 15.75 2.02
CA TYR A 176 -2.13 15.79 0.61
C TYR A 176 -3.64 15.87 0.42
N SER A 177 -4.06 16.41 -0.73
CA SER A 177 -5.47 16.43 -1.12
C SER A 177 -6.02 15.02 -1.25
N LYS A 178 -7.24 14.83 -0.74
CA LYS A 178 -7.94 13.55 -0.68
C LYS A 178 -9.22 13.61 -1.52
N ILE A 179 -9.54 12.53 -2.22
CA ILE A 179 -10.79 12.35 -2.97
C ILE A 179 -11.60 11.23 -2.33
N SER A 180 -12.89 11.47 -2.10
CA SER A 180 -13.82 10.49 -1.54
C SER A 180 -14.77 9.96 -2.62
N ILE A 181 -14.88 8.63 -2.72
CA ILE A 181 -15.76 7.91 -3.63
C ILE A 181 -16.80 7.18 -2.79
N SER A 182 -18.07 7.57 -2.93
CA SER A 182 -19.20 6.97 -2.20
C SER A 182 -19.94 5.88 -2.99
N SER A 183 -19.67 5.75 -4.29
CA SER A 183 -20.28 4.75 -5.17
C SER A 183 -19.20 4.13 -6.04
N PRO A 184 -18.41 3.20 -5.49
CA PRO A 184 -17.30 2.60 -6.21
C PRO A 184 -17.79 1.78 -7.41
N SER A 185 -17.03 1.85 -8.52
CA SER A 185 -17.31 1.01 -9.69
C SER A 185 -16.69 -0.37 -9.49
N VAL A 186 -17.54 -1.39 -9.42
CA VAL A 186 -17.15 -2.80 -9.42
C VAL A 186 -17.56 -3.40 -10.76
N SER A 187 -16.59 -3.86 -11.54
CA SER A 187 -16.79 -4.51 -12.84
C SER A 187 -16.07 -5.84 -12.86
N ASN A 188 -16.72 -6.88 -13.40
CA ASN A 188 -16.16 -8.25 -13.45
C ASN A 188 -15.65 -8.75 -12.08
N GLY A 189 -16.40 -8.41 -11.02
CA GLY A 189 -16.09 -8.78 -9.63
C GLY A 189 -14.83 -8.12 -9.06
N ALA A 190 -14.33 -7.05 -9.67
CA ALA A 190 -13.17 -6.29 -9.22
C ALA A 190 -13.48 -4.79 -9.07
N LEU A 191 -13.00 -4.19 -7.99
CA LEU A 191 -13.03 -2.76 -7.74
C LEU A 191 -11.97 -2.07 -8.60
N GLN A 192 -12.32 -0.99 -9.29
CA GLN A 192 -11.35 -0.13 -9.97
C GLN A 192 -10.75 0.86 -8.96
N LEU A 193 -9.42 0.81 -8.79
CA LEU A 193 -8.66 1.72 -7.95
C LEU A 193 -7.76 2.61 -8.81
N PRO A 194 -7.93 3.95 -8.79
CA PRO A 194 -7.03 4.87 -9.46
C PRO A 194 -5.57 4.70 -9.00
N ALA A 195 -4.63 5.20 -9.80
CA ALA A 195 -3.27 5.40 -9.33
C ALA A 195 -3.31 6.30 -8.07
N ASN A 196 -2.64 5.89 -7.01
CA ASN A 196 -2.77 6.52 -5.71
C ASN A 196 -1.47 6.52 -4.92
N MET A 197 -1.28 7.55 -4.11
CA MET A 197 -0.31 7.57 -3.03
C MET A 197 -0.81 6.80 -1.81
N GLY A 198 -2.05 6.34 -1.79
CA GLY A 198 -2.65 5.58 -0.70
C GLY A 198 -4.16 5.76 -0.68
N CYS A 199 -4.86 4.87 0.02
CA CYS A 199 -6.31 4.94 0.14
C CYS A 199 -6.82 4.28 1.42
N THR A 200 -8.09 4.50 1.73
CA THR A 200 -8.83 3.84 2.80
C THR A 200 -10.16 3.36 2.26
N ILE A 201 -10.30 2.04 2.13
CA ILE A 201 -11.46 1.33 1.60
C ILE A 201 -12.37 0.95 2.76
N ARG A 202 -13.69 1.06 2.56
CA ARG A 202 -14.74 0.79 3.55
C ARG A 202 -15.59 -0.39 3.10
N ILE A 203 -15.80 -1.36 4.00
CA ILE A 203 -16.66 -2.52 3.76
C ILE A 203 -17.54 -2.83 4.99
N PRO A 204 -18.87 -2.98 4.86
CA PRO A 204 -19.77 -3.23 5.97
C PRO A 204 -19.42 -4.51 6.75
N GLY A 205 -19.62 -4.47 8.07
CA GLY A 205 -19.36 -5.58 8.97
C GLY A 205 -17.97 -5.60 9.58
N ASN A 206 -17.75 -6.59 10.45
CA ASN A 206 -16.55 -6.75 11.26
C ASN A 206 -15.68 -7.90 10.73
N TYR A 207 -14.73 -7.58 9.86
CA TYR A 207 -13.78 -8.57 9.35
C TYR A 207 -12.51 -8.57 10.19
N ARG A 208 -11.96 -9.75 10.46
CA ARG A 208 -10.68 -9.92 11.18
C ARG A 208 -9.50 -10.00 10.23
N GLN A 209 -9.69 -10.71 9.12
CA GLN A 209 -8.69 -10.95 8.10
C GLN A 209 -9.41 -11.14 6.76
N LEU A 210 -8.83 -10.60 5.69
CA LEU A 210 -9.31 -10.76 4.31
C LEU A 210 -8.13 -11.08 3.40
N THR A 211 -8.43 -11.62 2.22
CA THR A 211 -7.46 -11.79 1.13
C THR A 211 -7.77 -10.77 0.04
N ALA A 212 -6.77 -10.00 -0.37
CA ALA A 212 -6.85 -9.04 -1.46
C ALA A 212 -5.99 -9.49 -2.62
N VAL A 213 -6.56 -9.50 -3.83
CA VAL A 213 -5.85 -9.78 -5.08
C VAL A 213 -5.89 -8.52 -5.93
N TYR A 214 -4.73 -7.90 -6.11
CA TYR A 214 -4.55 -6.74 -6.96
C TYR A 214 -4.04 -7.18 -8.33
N THR A 215 -4.61 -6.64 -9.40
CA THR A 215 -4.10 -6.80 -10.77
C THR A 215 -3.95 -5.44 -11.41
N LEU A 216 -2.77 -5.16 -11.96
CA LEU A 216 -2.42 -3.87 -12.52
C LEU A 216 -1.50 -4.01 -13.72
N ARG A 217 -1.47 -2.96 -14.56
CA ARG A 217 -0.47 -2.79 -15.60
C ARG A 217 0.61 -1.84 -15.11
N ALA A 218 1.78 -2.37 -14.82
CA ALA A 218 2.95 -1.61 -14.37
C ALA A 218 4.11 -1.91 -15.30
N ARG A 219 4.35 -1.04 -16.28
CA ARG A 219 5.51 -1.18 -17.17
C ARG A 219 6.79 -1.06 -16.33
N PRO A 220 7.79 -1.94 -16.52
CA PRO A 220 9.07 -1.78 -15.83
C PRO A 220 9.73 -0.45 -16.21
N ALA A 221 9.88 0.45 -15.24
CA ALA A 221 10.71 1.64 -15.40
C ALA A 221 12.14 1.45 -14.88
N VAL A 222 12.31 0.44 -14.03
CA VAL A 222 13.58 -0.02 -13.48
C VAL A 222 13.72 -1.54 -13.56
N SER A 223 14.96 -2.00 -13.51
CA SER A 223 15.35 -3.36 -13.16
C SER A 223 15.92 -3.32 -11.74
N VAL A 224 15.54 -4.30 -10.93
CA VAL A 224 16.00 -4.42 -9.54
C VAL A 224 16.72 -5.75 -9.38
N SER A 225 17.86 -5.75 -8.70
CA SER A 225 18.60 -6.96 -8.35
C SER A 225 18.94 -6.98 -6.88
N VAL A 226 18.85 -8.15 -6.25
CA VAL A 226 19.29 -8.35 -4.86
C VAL A 226 20.80 -8.54 -4.87
N VAL A 227 21.50 -7.69 -4.12
CA VAL A 227 22.97 -7.72 -4.01
C VAL A 227 23.45 -8.16 -2.63
N GLY A 228 22.55 -8.21 -1.65
CA GLY A 228 22.83 -8.74 -0.32
C GLY A 228 21.59 -8.76 0.57
N ALA A 229 21.68 -9.41 1.72
CA ALA A 229 20.66 -9.35 2.75
C ALA A 229 21.30 -9.51 4.14
N GLU A 230 20.73 -8.85 5.14
CA GLU A 230 21.11 -8.95 6.54
C GLU A 230 19.88 -9.24 7.40
N THR A 231 20.03 -10.14 8.37
CA THR A 231 18.97 -10.44 9.34
C THR A 231 19.39 -9.95 10.71
N PHE A 232 18.50 -9.19 11.35
CA PHE A 232 18.70 -8.65 12.69
C PHE A 232 17.69 -9.28 13.64
N VAL A 233 18.13 -9.47 14.88
CA VAL A 233 17.29 -9.90 15.99
C VAL A 233 17.06 -8.70 16.90
N PHE A 234 15.81 -8.36 17.18
CA PHE A 234 15.43 -7.20 17.99
C PHE A 234 14.35 -7.57 19.00
N HIS A 235 14.17 -6.74 20.02
CA HIS A 235 13.17 -6.91 21.07
C HIS A 235 12.09 -5.82 21.00
N SER A 236 11.13 -5.88 21.93
CA SER A 236 10.20 -4.78 22.15
C SER A 236 10.92 -3.47 22.50
N TYR A 237 10.47 -2.39 21.87
CA TYR A 237 10.79 -1.01 22.22
C TYR A 237 10.20 -0.68 23.60
N ILE A 238 11.02 -0.06 24.44
CA ILE A 238 10.64 0.44 25.75
C ILE A 238 11.11 1.89 25.82
N GLY A 239 10.19 2.84 25.80
CA GLY A 239 10.60 4.24 25.78
C GLY A 239 9.43 5.20 25.74
N VAL A 240 9.76 6.46 25.47
CA VAL A 240 8.77 7.54 25.30
C VAL A 240 8.10 7.45 23.92
N GLY A 241 6.97 8.12 23.76
CA GLY A 241 6.24 8.18 22.50
C GLY A 241 4.75 7.98 22.68
N SER A 242 4.01 7.95 21.57
CA SER A 242 2.57 7.68 21.60
C SER A 242 2.35 6.17 21.75
N ALA A 243 2.14 5.71 22.98
CA ALA A 243 1.82 4.32 23.29
C ALA A 243 0.32 4.00 23.18
N GLY A 244 -0.53 5.00 22.89
CA GLY A 244 -1.97 4.83 22.82
C GLY A 244 -2.52 4.18 24.11
N GLN A 245 -3.37 3.17 23.94
CA GLN A 245 -3.95 2.40 25.04
C GLN A 245 -2.95 1.52 25.78
N LEU A 246 -1.74 1.32 25.25
CA LEU A 246 -0.67 0.55 25.90
C LEU A 246 0.22 1.40 26.80
N GLU A 247 -0.09 2.69 26.99
CA GLU A 247 0.64 3.55 27.93
C GLU A 247 0.82 2.92 29.33
N PRO A 248 -0.19 2.24 29.92
CA PRO A 248 -0.01 1.56 31.20
C PRO A 248 1.03 0.43 31.16
N LEU A 249 1.00 -0.44 30.14
CA LEU A 249 2.03 -1.46 29.92
C LEU A 249 3.42 -0.84 29.77
N VAL A 250 3.55 0.18 28.91
CA VAL A 250 4.84 0.84 28.65
C VAL A 250 5.40 1.45 29.94
N ASN A 251 4.56 2.06 30.77
CA ASN A 251 4.97 2.59 32.06
C ASN A 251 5.47 1.48 33.01
N GLN A 252 4.82 0.31 33.05
CA GLN A 252 5.29 -0.84 33.83
C GLN A 252 6.64 -1.38 33.30
N MET A 253 6.77 -1.53 31.99
CA MET A 253 8.00 -1.99 31.34
C MET A 253 9.17 -1.05 31.63
N ARG A 254 8.96 0.28 31.49
CA ARG A 254 9.97 1.31 31.79
C ARG A 254 10.36 1.33 33.27
N ALA A 255 9.38 1.26 34.18
CA ALA A 255 9.64 1.24 35.62
C ALA A 255 10.49 0.03 36.04
N ARG A 256 10.35 -1.11 35.35
CA ARG A 256 11.04 -2.36 35.68
C ARG A 256 12.38 -2.52 34.96
N TYR A 257 12.45 -2.19 33.67
CA TYR A 257 13.59 -2.52 32.80
C TYR A 257 14.33 -1.31 32.23
N GLY A 258 13.85 -0.08 32.46
CA GLY A 258 14.40 1.12 31.83
C GLY A 258 14.01 1.26 30.36
N ASP A 259 14.71 2.13 29.63
CA ASP A 259 14.46 2.36 28.20
C ASP A 259 15.31 1.39 27.34
N ARG A 260 14.75 0.95 26.20
CA ARG A 260 15.39 0.10 25.19
C ARG A 260 14.93 0.50 23.79
N HIS A 261 15.89 0.75 22.91
CA HIS A 261 15.69 0.85 21.46
C HIS A 261 16.86 0.18 20.76
N ASP A 262 16.61 -1.01 20.22
CA ASP A 262 17.64 -1.77 19.51
C ASP A 262 18.04 -1.05 18.22
N LYS A 263 19.34 -0.96 17.98
CA LYS A 263 19.92 -0.22 16.85
C LYS A 263 21.11 -0.98 16.28
N PHE A 264 21.08 -1.23 14.98
CA PHE A 264 22.00 -2.13 14.29
C PHE A 264 22.86 -1.38 13.30
N SER A 265 24.15 -1.70 13.22
CA SER A 265 25.02 -1.16 12.16
C SER A 265 24.70 -1.86 10.85
N LEU A 266 24.74 -1.11 9.75
CA LEU A 266 24.46 -1.63 8.41
C LEU A 266 25.76 -2.01 7.70
N ASN A 267 25.84 -3.19 7.11
CA ASN A 267 26.98 -3.65 6.31
C ASN A 267 26.61 -3.59 4.82
N VAL A 268 26.42 -2.36 4.34
CA VAL A 268 25.92 -2.07 2.99
C VAL A 268 26.90 -2.58 1.92
N PRO A 269 26.48 -3.48 1.01
CA PRO A 269 27.28 -3.87 -0.15
C PRO A 269 27.62 -2.67 -1.05
N SER A 270 28.80 -2.67 -1.66
CA SER A 270 29.32 -1.52 -2.42
C SER A 270 28.46 -1.12 -3.63
N GLU A 271 27.73 -2.07 -4.17
CA GLU A 271 26.88 -1.93 -5.36
C GLU A 271 25.42 -1.64 -5.02
N ALA A 272 25.05 -1.60 -3.73
CA ALA A 272 23.70 -1.31 -3.30
C ALA A 272 23.43 0.21 -3.32
N ASP A 273 22.29 0.58 -3.88
CA ASP A 273 21.76 1.95 -3.92
C ASP A 273 20.45 2.10 -3.13
N TYR A 274 19.76 0.98 -2.89
CA TYR A 274 18.52 0.89 -2.13
C TYR A 274 18.58 -0.22 -1.08
N PHE A 275 17.68 -0.13 -0.10
CA PHE A 275 17.37 -1.25 0.78
C PHE A 275 15.86 -1.42 0.92
N PHE A 276 15.42 -2.64 1.18
CA PHE A 276 14.04 -3.00 1.52
C PHE A 276 14.05 -3.66 2.88
N LEU A 277 13.29 -3.13 3.84
CA LEU A 277 13.16 -3.72 5.17
C LEU A 277 11.86 -4.50 5.28
N ASN A 278 11.98 -5.78 5.63
CA ASN A 278 10.86 -6.65 5.99
C ASN A 278 10.90 -6.95 7.49
N PHE A 279 9.78 -6.76 8.17
CA PHE A 279 9.63 -6.94 9.60
C PHE A 279 8.21 -7.45 9.91
N PRO A 280 8.04 -8.25 10.97
CA PRO A 280 6.72 -8.74 11.36
C PRO A 280 5.84 -7.61 11.89
N PRO A 281 4.51 -7.73 11.90
CA PRO A 281 3.63 -6.78 12.57
C PRO A 281 3.66 -6.98 14.10
N GLN A 282 3.35 -5.92 14.84
CA GLN A 282 3.01 -6.05 16.26
C GLN A 282 1.61 -6.69 16.38
N PRO A 283 1.38 -7.68 17.26
CA PRO A 283 0.09 -8.37 17.35
C PRO A 283 -1.04 -7.53 17.96
N VAL A 284 -0.70 -6.41 18.59
CA VAL A 284 -1.63 -5.56 19.37
C VAL A 284 -1.75 -4.17 18.74
N ASP A 285 -2.98 -3.66 18.51
CA ASP A 285 -3.19 -2.27 18.06
C ASP A 285 -3.46 -1.33 19.25
N PRO A 286 -2.49 -0.49 19.65
CA PRO A 286 -2.68 0.43 20.77
C PRO A 286 -3.59 1.62 20.43
N TYR A 287 -3.90 1.88 19.17
CA TYR A 287 -4.44 3.17 18.73
C TYR A 287 -5.93 3.14 18.39
N THR A 288 -6.53 1.95 18.27
CA THR A 288 -7.92 1.84 17.83
C THR A 288 -8.78 1.01 18.79
N ASN A 289 -9.78 1.66 19.40
CA ASN A 289 -10.74 1.02 20.29
C ASN A 289 -11.41 -0.19 19.59
N ASN A 290 -11.61 -1.29 20.33
CA ASN A 290 -12.24 -2.53 19.84
C ASN A 290 -11.44 -3.30 18.77
N ASN A 291 -10.17 -2.96 18.59
CA ASN A 291 -9.27 -3.62 17.63
C ASN A 291 -7.91 -3.97 18.27
N VAL A 292 -7.81 -3.87 19.60
CA VAL A 292 -6.55 -4.02 20.34
C VAL A 292 -5.89 -5.38 20.09
N ASP A 293 -6.69 -6.41 19.88
CA ASP A 293 -6.26 -7.76 19.54
C ASP A 293 -5.96 -7.98 18.05
N ARG A 294 -5.72 -6.91 17.27
CA ARG A 294 -5.42 -7.00 15.84
C ARG A 294 -3.98 -6.61 15.52
N PRO A 295 -3.34 -7.31 14.56
CA PRO A 295 -2.01 -6.94 14.09
C PRO A 295 -1.97 -5.52 13.55
N THR A 296 -0.91 -4.79 13.89
CA THR A 296 -0.64 -3.42 13.46
C THR A 296 0.79 -3.27 12.97
N GLY A 297 1.06 -2.19 12.25
CA GLY A 297 2.42 -1.83 11.84
C GLY A 297 3.15 -1.08 12.95
N GLY A 298 4.29 -0.51 12.60
CA GLY A 298 4.97 0.47 13.44
C GLY A 298 6.13 1.06 12.69
N THR A 299 6.88 1.88 13.39
CA THR A 299 7.81 2.80 12.77
C THR A 299 9.23 2.31 12.96
N TYR A 300 9.98 2.19 11.88
CA TYR A 300 11.44 2.06 11.91
C TYR A 300 12.07 3.32 11.34
N ARG A 301 13.33 3.56 11.70
CA ARG A 301 14.05 4.77 11.31
C ARG A 301 15.50 4.47 11.00
N ILE A 302 16.08 5.27 10.14
CA ILE A 302 17.51 5.28 9.88
C ILE A 302 18.15 6.30 10.83
N GLU A 303 19.22 5.89 11.50
CA GLU A 303 20.02 6.78 12.34
C GLU A 303 21.26 7.24 11.55
N SER A 304 21.64 8.49 11.81
CA SER A 304 22.88 9.11 11.35
C SER A 304 23.48 9.97 12.47
N GLU A 305 24.67 10.55 12.24
CA GLU A 305 25.33 11.46 13.19
C GLU A 305 24.47 12.66 13.60
N GLY A 306 23.45 13.01 12.79
CA GLY A 306 22.53 14.11 13.04
C GLY A 306 21.25 13.75 13.79
N GLY A 307 20.98 12.47 14.08
CA GLY A 307 19.73 11.99 14.67
C GLY A 307 18.99 10.99 13.76
N LEU A 308 17.70 10.78 14.06
CA LEU A 308 16.86 9.83 13.34
C LEU A 308 16.29 10.43 12.04
N SER A 309 16.02 9.57 11.06
CA SER A 309 15.20 9.89 9.90
C SER A 309 13.77 10.18 10.29
N VAL A 310 13.05 10.78 9.34
CA VAL A 310 11.61 10.63 9.15
C VAL A 310 11.11 9.20 9.37
N ASP A 311 9.82 9.09 9.65
CA ASP A 311 9.16 7.81 9.91
C ASP A 311 9.07 6.94 8.67
N HIS A 312 9.41 5.66 8.85
CA HIS A 312 9.13 4.62 7.87
C HIS A 312 8.19 3.59 8.49
N ILE A 313 7.00 3.48 7.92
CA ILE A 313 5.89 2.72 8.52
C ILE A 313 5.48 1.49 7.71
N VAL A 314 6.11 1.31 6.54
CA VAL A 314 5.85 0.21 5.60
C VAL A 314 7.17 -0.30 5.01
N ALA A 315 7.11 -1.50 4.47
CA ALA A 315 8.15 -2.11 3.66
C ALA A 315 8.07 -1.55 2.22
N MET A 316 9.11 -0.83 1.82
CA MET A 316 9.29 -0.25 0.49
C MET A 316 10.79 -0.15 0.20
N GLY A 317 11.17 -0.06 -1.08
CA GLY A 317 12.57 0.18 -1.43
C GLY A 317 12.95 1.63 -1.11
N LEU A 318 13.79 1.83 -0.11
CA LEU A 318 14.29 3.13 0.33
C LEU A 318 15.69 3.38 -0.24
N PRO A 319 15.98 4.57 -0.77
CA PRO A 319 17.32 4.91 -1.22
C PRO A 319 18.27 4.95 -0.03
N LEU A 320 19.39 4.23 -0.09
CA LEU A 320 20.38 4.19 0.99
C LEU A 320 20.93 5.58 1.29
N TYR A 321 21.28 6.33 0.24
CA TYR A 321 21.91 7.65 0.41
C TYR A 321 20.87 8.77 0.43
N GLY A 322 19.61 8.47 0.73
CA GLY A 322 18.44 9.30 0.49
C GLY A 322 17.56 9.49 1.72
N HIS A 323 18.04 10.12 2.80
CA HIS A 323 17.27 10.26 4.04
C HIS A 323 17.14 11.71 4.53
N TRP A 324 16.04 12.00 5.20
CA TRP A 324 15.73 13.31 5.78
C TRP A 324 15.53 13.17 7.27
N LYS A 325 16.00 14.17 8.01
CA LYS A 325 15.93 14.21 9.47
C LYS A 325 14.49 14.37 9.95
N ASP A 326 14.14 13.68 11.02
CA ASP A 326 12.85 13.79 11.69
C ASP A 326 12.52 15.25 12.06
N SER A 327 11.26 15.62 11.87
CA SER A 327 10.75 16.97 11.97
C SER A 327 10.76 17.51 13.41
N GLY A 328 10.67 16.64 14.41
CA GLY A 328 10.79 16.95 15.83
C GLY A 328 12.16 17.49 16.21
N TYR A 329 13.22 17.16 15.45
CA TYR A 329 14.55 17.73 15.67
C TYR A 329 14.77 19.08 14.96
N VAL A 330 13.86 19.51 14.07
CA VAL A 330 14.03 20.72 13.25
C VAL A 330 12.74 21.55 13.13
N PRO A 331 12.15 21.99 14.25
CA PRO A 331 10.82 22.60 14.29
C PRO A 331 10.66 23.92 13.50
N GLY A 332 11.77 24.59 13.15
CA GLY A 332 11.76 25.85 12.41
C GLY A 332 12.00 25.73 10.91
N ALA A 333 12.18 24.51 10.38
CA ALA A 333 12.59 24.32 8.99
C ALA A 333 11.40 24.20 8.03
N ALA A 334 11.46 24.90 6.89
CA ALA A 334 10.48 24.71 5.81
C ALA A 334 10.72 23.41 5.03
N PHE A 335 11.97 22.95 4.95
CA PHE A 335 12.33 21.65 4.42
C PHE A 335 13.26 20.95 5.39
N LEU A 336 13.05 19.66 5.62
CA LEU A 336 13.86 18.87 6.53
C LEU A 336 15.29 18.73 5.99
N PRO A 337 16.32 18.78 6.86
CA PRO A 337 17.68 18.53 6.43
C PRO A 337 17.85 17.12 5.88
N TYR A 338 18.46 17.06 4.70
CA TYR A 338 18.89 15.83 4.05
C TYR A 338 20.23 15.36 4.60
N TYR A 339 20.42 14.05 4.75
CA TYR A 339 21.70 13.44 5.08
C TYR A 339 21.93 12.17 4.26
N ARG A 340 23.22 11.86 4.04
CA ARG A 340 23.67 10.91 3.01
C ARG A 340 24.17 9.59 3.55
N SER A 341 24.48 9.51 4.83
CA SER A 341 25.22 8.38 5.38
C SER A 341 24.33 7.66 6.40
N PRO A 342 23.46 6.73 5.97
CA PRO A 342 22.83 5.82 6.91
C PRO A 342 23.94 4.99 7.54
N ASN A 343 24.07 5.00 8.86
CA ASN A 343 25.04 4.12 9.51
C ASN A 343 24.35 3.04 10.34
N ARG A 344 23.13 3.30 10.80
CA ARG A 344 22.41 2.38 11.67
C ARG A 344 20.92 2.35 11.35
N LEU A 345 20.32 1.18 11.51
CA LEU A 345 18.88 0.98 11.52
C LEU A 345 18.40 0.93 12.97
N ALA A 346 17.45 1.79 13.32
CA ALA A 346 16.69 1.69 14.55
C ALA A 346 15.51 0.74 14.34
N ALA A 347 15.36 -0.24 15.22
CA ALA A 347 14.32 -1.26 15.13
C ALA A 347 12.91 -0.65 15.16
N PRO A 348 11.89 -1.36 14.63
CA PRO A 348 10.50 -0.95 14.76
C PRO A 348 10.12 -0.65 16.22
N GLU A 349 9.40 0.46 16.44
CA GLU A 349 8.91 0.88 17.75
C GLU A 349 7.71 0.02 18.19
N TYR A 350 7.97 -1.22 18.63
CA TYR A 350 6.96 -2.19 19.09
C TYR A 350 6.92 -2.37 20.59
N PHE A 351 5.77 -2.14 21.21
CA PHE A 351 5.59 -2.36 22.64
C PHE A 351 5.35 -3.84 22.98
N VAL A 352 4.71 -4.58 22.06
CA VAL A 352 4.43 -6.01 22.22
C VAL A 352 5.08 -6.76 21.05
N PRO A 353 5.98 -7.72 21.31
CA PRO A 353 6.65 -8.45 20.25
C PRO A 353 5.70 -9.46 19.58
N GLU A 354 5.97 -9.79 18.31
CA GLU A 354 5.30 -10.91 17.63
C GLU A 354 5.48 -12.20 18.45
N GLY A 355 4.40 -12.96 18.62
CA GLY A 355 4.38 -14.18 19.42
C GLY A 355 3.87 -14.00 20.85
N VAL A 356 3.69 -12.77 21.33
CA VAL A 356 3.01 -12.48 22.60
C VAL A 356 1.61 -11.96 22.33
N ASP A 357 0.60 -12.75 22.70
CA ASP A 357 -0.81 -12.39 22.51
C ASP A 357 -1.23 -11.22 23.43
N TYR A 358 -2.29 -10.53 23.02
CA TYR A 358 -2.91 -9.50 23.85
C TYR A 358 -3.43 -10.05 25.18
N ASP A 359 -3.09 -9.38 26.28
CA ASP A 359 -3.70 -9.58 27.59
C ASP A 359 -4.37 -8.26 28.04
N PRO A 360 -5.61 -8.29 28.58
CA PRO A 360 -6.29 -7.09 29.10
C PRO A 360 -5.44 -6.25 30.05
N CYS A 361 -4.56 -6.87 30.84
CA CYS A 361 -3.66 -6.16 31.75
C CYS A 361 -2.79 -5.11 31.03
N MET A 362 -2.51 -5.30 29.73
CA MET A 362 -1.64 -4.43 28.94
C MET A 362 -2.25 -3.03 28.77
N THR A 363 -3.58 -2.94 28.75
CA THR A 363 -4.31 -1.66 28.71
C THR A 363 -4.73 -1.18 30.10
N GLU A 364 -4.77 -2.08 31.10
CA GLU A 364 -5.20 -1.76 32.47
C GLU A 364 -4.04 -1.36 33.41
N GLY A 365 -2.79 -1.72 33.08
CA GLY A 365 -1.60 -1.32 33.85
C GLY A 365 -1.28 -2.19 35.07
N ASN A 366 -1.70 -3.46 35.07
CA ASN A 366 -1.47 -4.41 36.16
C ASN A 366 -0.92 -5.76 35.67
N CYS A 367 -0.08 -5.74 34.64
CA CYS A 367 0.45 -6.99 34.10
C CYS A 367 1.33 -7.75 35.10
N PRO A 368 1.19 -9.08 35.17
CA PRO A 368 2.01 -9.90 36.06
C PRO A 368 3.47 -9.86 35.61
N ASN A 369 4.37 -10.01 36.58
CA ASN A 369 5.81 -10.01 36.33
C ASN A 369 6.25 -11.02 35.26
N SER A 370 5.58 -12.17 35.17
CA SER A 370 5.85 -13.19 34.16
C SER A 370 5.59 -12.69 32.74
N LEU A 371 4.50 -11.96 32.51
CA LEU A 371 4.17 -11.40 31.19
C LEU A 371 5.11 -10.24 30.84
N LEU A 372 5.46 -9.39 31.81
CA LEU A 372 6.44 -8.32 31.58
C LEU A 372 7.82 -8.91 31.21
N GLU A 373 8.22 -10.00 31.85
CA GLU A 373 9.45 -10.74 31.53
C GLU A 373 9.40 -11.44 30.17
N GLU A 374 8.25 -12.01 29.82
CA GLU A 374 8.01 -12.59 28.49
C GLU A 374 8.13 -11.53 27.38
N ILE A 375 7.45 -10.38 27.51
CA ILE A 375 7.55 -9.25 26.56
C ILE A 375 8.99 -8.72 26.48
N TYR A 376 9.69 -8.67 27.61
CA TYR A 376 11.05 -8.15 27.67
C TYR A 376 12.06 -9.07 26.96
N ASN A 377 11.95 -10.39 27.18
CA ASN A 377 12.89 -11.39 26.68
C ASN A 377 12.55 -11.93 25.29
N THR A 378 11.32 -11.73 24.80
CA THR A 378 10.92 -12.22 23.46
C THR A 378 11.65 -11.44 22.37
N THR A 379 12.26 -12.19 21.45
CA THR A 379 12.98 -11.66 20.29
C THR A 379 12.17 -11.85 19.02
N MET A 380 12.27 -10.89 18.11
CA MET A 380 11.75 -10.93 16.75
C MET A 380 12.90 -10.82 15.74
N THR A 381 12.63 -11.16 14.49
CA THR A 381 13.59 -11.00 13.39
C THR A 381 13.09 -9.99 12.38
N MET A 382 13.98 -9.15 11.88
CA MET A 382 13.74 -8.33 10.68
C MET A 382 14.86 -8.58 9.66
N GLN A 383 14.57 -8.36 8.39
CA GLN A 383 15.51 -8.57 7.31
C GLN A 383 15.61 -7.33 6.43
N ILE A 384 16.84 -6.84 6.26
CA ILE A 384 17.18 -5.89 5.22
C ILE A 384 17.59 -6.66 3.98
N VAL A 385 17.08 -6.24 2.83
CA VAL A 385 17.49 -6.73 1.52
C VAL A 385 18.09 -5.55 0.78
N TYR A 386 19.36 -5.67 0.42
CA TYR A 386 20.10 -4.67 -0.34
C TYR A 386 19.81 -4.85 -1.82
N LEU A 387 19.41 -3.75 -2.44
CA LEU A 387 18.95 -3.70 -3.81
C LEU A 387 19.92 -2.84 -4.63
N LYS A 388 20.12 -3.25 -5.87
CA LYS A 388 20.68 -2.42 -6.93
C LYS A 388 19.57 -2.12 -7.93
N VAL A 389 19.34 -0.83 -8.16
CA VAL A 389 18.27 -0.31 -9.01
C VAL A 389 18.89 0.28 -10.27
N GLN A 390 18.38 -0.13 -11.43
CA GLN A 390 18.85 0.35 -12.73
C GLN A 390 17.68 0.85 -13.54
N ARG A 391 17.73 2.12 -13.95
CA ARG A 391 16.73 2.69 -14.86
C ARG A 391 16.75 1.99 -16.20
N VAL A 392 15.56 1.64 -16.69
CA VAL A 392 15.37 1.03 -18.01
C VAL A 392 14.42 1.82 -18.90
N SER A 393 13.63 2.75 -18.34
CA SER A 393 12.71 3.62 -19.09
C SER A 393 13.35 4.95 -19.52
N CYS A 394 13.03 5.40 -20.73
CA CYS A 394 13.36 6.74 -21.23
C CYS A 394 12.38 7.84 -20.79
N THR A 395 11.23 7.47 -20.22
CA THR A 395 10.12 8.40 -19.96
C THR A 395 10.18 8.99 -18.55
N LEU A 396 11.27 8.73 -17.82
CA LEU A 396 11.44 9.22 -16.46
C LEU A 396 11.89 10.67 -16.48
N GLU A 397 11.29 11.46 -15.60
CA GLU A 397 11.62 12.86 -15.41
C GLU A 397 12.50 13.04 -14.18
N ARG A 398 13.59 13.80 -14.32
CA ARG A 398 14.45 14.16 -13.18
C ARG A 398 13.87 15.36 -12.46
N ILE A 399 13.47 15.17 -11.20
CA ILE A 399 12.85 16.22 -10.38
C ILE A 399 13.62 16.35 -9.06
N PRO A 400 13.98 17.57 -8.61
CA PRO A 400 14.56 17.79 -7.29
C PRO A 400 13.66 17.25 -6.17
N VAL A 401 14.25 16.63 -5.15
CA VAL A 401 13.47 16.13 -4.00
C VAL A 401 13.71 16.94 -2.73
N LYS A 402 12.64 17.23 -2.02
CA LYS A 402 12.64 17.93 -0.72
C LYS A 402 11.55 17.35 0.15
N MET A 403 11.86 17.05 1.40
CA MET A 403 10.87 16.68 2.41
C MET A 403 10.44 17.95 3.15
N VAL A 404 9.14 18.24 3.24
CA VAL A 404 8.68 19.45 3.92
C VAL A 404 8.85 19.32 5.43
N GLY A 405 9.22 20.42 6.08
CA GLY A 405 9.34 20.50 7.53
C GLY A 405 8.18 21.28 8.18
N PRO A 406 8.19 21.42 9.52
CA PRO A 406 7.08 22.02 10.27
C PRO A 406 6.77 23.48 9.90
N ALA A 407 7.74 24.24 9.41
CA ALA A 407 7.55 25.63 9.01
C ALA A 407 7.11 25.80 7.54
N TRP A 408 6.94 24.71 6.80
CA TRP A 408 6.47 24.76 5.42
C TRP A 408 5.05 25.32 5.32
N GLN A 409 4.77 26.07 4.26
CA GLN A 409 3.45 26.58 3.94
C GLN A 409 3.19 26.40 2.46
N SER A 410 1.98 25.98 2.10
CA SER A 410 1.56 25.94 0.70
C SER A 410 1.48 27.37 0.18
N SER A 411 2.22 27.70 -0.88
CA SER A 411 1.88 28.86 -1.69
C SER A 411 0.47 28.63 -2.22
N ALA A 412 -0.50 29.41 -1.75
CA ALA A 412 -1.94 29.24 -2.00
C ALA A 412 -2.34 29.57 -3.46
N SER A 413 -1.55 29.15 -4.44
CA SER A 413 -1.76 29.41 -5.85
C SER A 413 -2.29 28.13 -6.51
N SER A 414 -3.63 28.08 -6.61
CA SER A 414 -4.41 27.23 -7.53
C SER A 414 -4.15 25.72 -7.52
N LEU A 415 -4.83 24.99 -6.64
CA LEU A 415 -5.19 23.60 -6.91
C LEU A 415 -6.70 23.46 -6.91
N SER A 416 -7.28 23.60 -8.09
CA SER A 416 -8.52 22.91 -8.40
C SER A 416 -8.21 21.42 -8.26
N ALA A 417 -8.82 20.72 -7.29
CA ALA A 417 -8.79 19.28 -7.31
C ALA A 417 -9.27 18.82 -8.70
N PRO A 418 -8.54 17.95 -9.42
CA PRO A 418 -9.06 17.36 -10.63
C PRO A 418 -10.43 16.78 -10.30
N LYS A 419 -11.46 17.25 -11.02
CA LYS A 419 -12.77 16.61 -10.94
C LYS A 419 -12.52 15.17 -11.38
N ALA A 420 -12.88 14.20 -10.52
CA ALA A 420 -12.74 12.79 -10.87
C ALA A 420 -13.53 12.57 -12.17
N ASP A 421 -12.83 12.42 -13.29
CA ASP A 421 -13.48 12.08 -14.54
C ASP A 421 -14.01 10.64 -14.42
N PRO A 422 -15.20 10.36 -14.96
CA PRO A 422 -15.74 9.02 -14.96
C PRO A 422 -14.76 8.09 -15.69
N PHE A 423 -14.36 7.01 -15.01
CA PHE A 423 -13.49 5.97 -15.54
C PHE A 423 -13.86 5.57 -16.97
N PRO A 424 -12.90 5.35 -17.87
CA PRO A 424 -13.15 4.66 -19.13
C PRO A 424 -13.69 3.26 -18.83
N THR A 425 -14.99 3.05 -19.04
CA THR A 425 -15.64 1.75 -18.98
C THR A 425 -15.25 0.95 -20.22
N GLY A 426 -14.08 0.32 -20.20
CA GLY A 426 -13.52 -0.33 -21.39
C GLY A 426 -12.46 -1.39 -21.11
N TRP A 427 -12.59 -2.15 -20.02
CA TRP A 427 -11.72 -3.31 -19.76
C TRP A 427 -12.52 -4.61 -19.91
N SER A 428 -12.58 -5.14 -21.14
CA SER A 428 -13.00 -6.52 -21.36
C SER A 428 -11.75 -7.41 -21.42
N GLU A 429 -11.51 -8.22 -20.40
CA GLU A 429 -10.60 -9.35 -20.51
C GLU A 429 -11.28 -10.45 -21.33
N SER A 430 -11.14 -10.38 -22.66
CA SER A 430 -11.42 -11.53 -23.53
C SER A 430 -10.10 -12.10 -24.05
N VAL A 431 -9.32 -12.70 -23.15
CA VAL A 431 -8.28 -13.65 -23.59
C VAL A 431 -8.98 -14.95 -23.94
N GLN A 432 -9.38 -15.11 -25.20
CA GLN A 432 -9.76 -16.41 -25.72
C GLN A 432 -8.55 -17.35 -25.62
N ARG A 433 -8.59 -18.30 -24.70
CA ARG A 433 -7.71 -19.47 -24.75
C ARG A 433 -8.10 -20.30 -25.98
N PRO A 434 -7.17 -20.60 -26.90
CA PRO A 434 -7.43 -21.59 -27.93
C PRO A 434 -7.69 -22.95 -27.26
N SER A 435 -8.79 -23.60 -27.61
CA SER A 435 -9.01 -25.01 -27.29
C SER A 435 -8.08 -25.86 -28.15
N ILE A 436 -6.97 -26.33 -27.58
CA ILE A 436 -6.11 -27.31 -28.23
C ILE A 436 -6.81 -28.67 -28.14
N GLN A 437 -7.37 -29.12 -29.26
CA GLN A 437 -7.80 -30.51 -29.42
C GLN A 437 -6.57 -31.42 -29.46
N GLY A 438 -6.64 -32.52 -28.71
CA GLY A 438 -5.55 -33.47 -28.53
C GLY A 438 -5.06 -34.07 -29.84
N GLY A 439 -3.80 -33.78 -30.16
CA GLY A 439 -2.99 -34.46 -31.16
C GLY A 439 -1.69 -34.95 -30.50
N GLN A 440 -1.30 -36.18 -30.81
CA GLN A 440 -0.22 -36.93 -30.19
C GLN A 440 1.10 -36.16 -30.00
N ALA A 441 1.68 -36.29 -28.79
CA ALA A 441 2.95 -35.70 -28.41
C ALA A 441 4.12 -36.32 -29.21
N SER A 442 4.62 -35.58 -30.19
CA SER A 442 5.97 -35.75 -30.72
C SER A 442 6.88 -34.74 -30.00
N SER A 443 8.03 -35.21 -29.51
CA SER A 443 9.00 -34.37 -28.79
C SER A 443 9.65 -33.37 -29.75
N TYR A 444 9.14 -32.14 -29.76
CA TYR A 444 9.78 -31.03 -30.46
C TYR A 444 10.44 -30.10 -29.45
N THR A 445 11.73 -29.83 -29.66
CA THR A 445 12.44 -28.74 -29.00
C THR A 445 12.08 -27.46 -29.74
N PHE A 446 11.15 -26.67 -29.19
CA PHE A 446 10.80 -25.37 -29.77
C PHE A 446 11.76 -24.30 -29.26
N PHE A 447 12.41 -23.59 -30.18
CA PHE A 447 13.02 -22.29 -29.90
C PHE A 447 12.01 -21.20 -30.25
N CYS A 448 11.38 -20.60 -29.23
CA CYS A 448 10.56 -19.42 -29.42
C CYS A 448 11.46 -18.18 -29.42
N TYR A 449 11.62 -17.54 -30.56
CA TYR A 449 12.07 -16.15 -30.64
C TYR A 449 10.86 -15.26 -30.39
N LEU A 450 10.75 -14.71 -29.18
CA LEU A 450 9.77 -13.66 -28.91
C LEU A 450 10.28 -12.37 -29.57
N PRO A 451 9.48 -11.70 -30.42
CA PRO A 451 9.87 -10.39 -30.94
C PRO A 451 10.04 -9.46 -29.75
N LEU A 452 11.26 -8.94 -29.58
CA LEU A 452 11.54 -7.88 -28.63
C LEU A 452 10.88 -6.63 -29.20
N ILE A 453 9.61 -6.41 -28.84
CA ILE A 453 8.95 -5.15 -29.18
C ILE A 453 9.61 -4.11 -28.27
N ALA A 454 10.65 -3.46 -28.77
CA ALA A 454 11.30 -2.33 -28.13
C ALA A 454 10.24 -1.23 -27.96
N ARG A 455 9.58 -1.23 -26.80
CA ARG A 455 8.68 -0.16 -26.38
C ARG A 455 9.37 0.50 -25.19
N ASP A 456 9.83 1.71 -25.41
CA ASP A 456 10.32 2.67 -24.41
C ASP A 456 11.54 2.28 -23.55
N PHE A 457 12.21 1.16 -23.87
CA PHE A 457 13.49 0.79 -23.25
C PHE A 457 14.62 1.68 -23.76
N CYS A 458 15.32 2.33 -22.85
CA CYS A 458 16.50 3.12 -23.17
C CYS A 458 17.74 2.25 -23.23
N LEU A 459 18.39 2.18 -24.41
CA LEU A 459 19.75 1.62 -24.51
C LEU A 459 20.75 2.38 -23.63
N GLN A 460 20.50 3.68 -23.44
CA GLN A 460 21.26 4.55 -22.55
C GLN A 460 20.26 5.46 -21.81
N PRO A 461 19.91 5.17 -20.53
CA PRO A 461 19.12 6.09 -19.74
C PRO A 461 19.90 7.40 -19.54
N PRO A 462 19.21 8.54 -19.32
CA PRO A 462 19.88 9.81 -19.06
C PRO A 462 20.89 9.67 -17.89
N PRO A 463 22.09 10.26 -17.99
CA PRO A 463 23.10 10.12 -16.96
C PRO A 463 22.62 10.71 -15.64
N ASP A 464 23.09 10.13 -14.53
CA ASP A 464 22.93 10.77 -13.23
C ASP A 464 23.86 11.98 -13.13
N ASP A 465 23.25 13.14 -12.95
CA ASP A 465 23.96 14.38 -12.66
C ASP A 465 23.54 14.84 -11.26
N PRO A 466 24.43 14.76 -10.27
CA PRO A 466 24.14 15.15 -8.88
C PRO A 466 24.17 16.67 -8.67
N SER A 467 24.41 17.47 -9.72
CA SER A 467 24.52 18.92 -9.61
C SER A 467 23.18 19.56 -9.23
N GLY A 468 23.16 20.36 -8.16
CA GLY A 468 22.04 21.24 -7.81
C GLY A 468 20.89 20.62 -7.01
N CYS A 469 20.96 19.35 -6.63
CA CYS A 469 19.88 18.67 -5.89
C CYS A 469 20.40 17.39 -5.21
N PRO A 470 19.69 16.83 -4.22
CA PRO A 470 19.25 15.44 -4.33
C PRO A 470 18.02 15.41 -5.26
N CYS A 471 18.01 14.51 -6.23
CA CYS A 471 16.94 14.38 -7.21
C CYS A 471 16.35 12.97 -7.18
N GLY A 472 15.13 12.82 -7.68
CA GLY A 472 14.55 11.53 -8.03
C GLY A 472 14.24 11.46 -9.52
N TRP A 473 14.17 10.25 -10.04
CA TRP A 473 13.63 9.97 -11.37
C TRP A 473 12.18 9.52 -11.23
N PHE A 474 11.25 10.31 -11.73
CA PHE A 474 9.83 10.12 -11.54
C PHE A 474 9.13 9.67 -12.81
N THR A 475 8.15 8.79 -12.68
CA THR A 475 7.14 8.57 -13.71
C THR A 475 6.12 9.70 -13.72
N GLU A 476 5.27 9.76 -14.75
CA GLU A 476 4.17 10.73 -14.85
C GLU A 476 3.18 10.62 -13.69
N ASP A 477 2.89 9.39 -13.22
CA ASP A 477 2.08 9.15 -12.02
C ASP A 477 2.85 9.41 -10.71
N GLY A 478 4.07 9.96 -10.79
CA GLY A 478 4.84 10.42 -9.65
C GLY A 478 5.46 9.30 -8.82
N GLN A 479 5.62 8.07 -9.33
CA GLN A 479 6.46 7.08 -8.65
C GLN A 479 7.92 7.51 -8.77
N MET A 480 8.64 7.59 -7.64
CA MET A 480 10.09 7.75 -7.68
C MET A 480 10.73 6.40 -7.95
N MET A 481 11.31 6.24 -9.12
CA MET A 481 11.88 4.98 -9.61
C MET A 481 13.37 4.86 -9.32
N ASP A 482 14.09 5.97 -9.18
CA ASP A 482 15.52 5.99 -8.87
C ASP A 482 15.86 7.29 -8.13
N PHE A 483 17.01 7.34 -7.45
CA PHE A 483 17.44 8.43 -6.60
C PHE A 483 18.87 8.86 -6.89
N ILE A 484 19.07 10.15 -7.10
CA ILE A 484 20.38 10.77 -7.26
C ILE A 484 20.75 11.47 -5.94
N PRO A 485 21.73 10.97 -5.18
CA PRO A 485 22.22 11.67 -4.00
C PRO A 485 22.89 12.98 -4.41
N ALA A 486 22.73 14.01 -3.57
CA ALA A 486 23.46 15.26 -3.80
C ALA A 486 24.99 15.06 -3.75
N ALA A 487 25.73 15.83 -4.54
CA ALA A 487 27.20 15.76 -4.61
C ALA A 487 27.86 16.12 -3.26
N PRO A 488 28.97 15.44 -2.86
CA PRO A 488 29.73 15.61 -1.61
C PRO A 488 29.72 17.02 -1.02
#